data_AF-A0A662PMW7-F1
#
_entry.id   AF-A0A662PMW7-F1
#
_cell.length_a   1.000
_cell.length_b   1.000
_cell.length_c   1.000
_cell.angle_alpha   90.00
_cell.angle_beta   90.00
_cell.angle_gamma   90.00
#
_symmetry.space_group_name_H-M   'P 1'
#
loop_
_entity.id
_entity.type
_entity.pdbx_description
1 polymer ?
#
loop_
_entity_poly.entity_id
_entity_poly.type
_entity_poly.pdbx_seq_one_letter_code
_entity_poly.pdbx_strand_id
1 'polypeptide(L)'
;MSIMGMAHDFPSRMTGIEGDPQAVPYRNTTEGSDYMKFLEKYKESWKTLARTFPNITLWEIGNEFNTNIFPHPPDFPDSKFSNQEKADIVIDLLYYGSLGVQEGNPNAKTVLGGLAPSPSIDGIADFLETIYKNIKSGRRPSTDPDDYFQIACWHPYLSNDEPAESNWVTPQLRIHEVMERYGDGDKPVVFSEFGYSDQNIPCENVSKYLLMAFQLARENFPWLKTIYWFRLIDPAPMTTGEVNSPGYGLIRMDWKWKPAAHT
;
A
#
# COMPACT_ATOMS: atom_id res chain seq x y z
N MET A 1 13.49 0.62 17.07
CA MET A 1 13.27 0.75 15.62
C MET A 1 12.21 -0.25 15.24
N SER A 2 11.07 0.19 14.70
CA SER A 2 10.01 -0.71 14.24
C SER A 2 10.29 -1.08 12.79
N ILE A 3 10.33 -2.37 12.47
CA ILE A 3 10.50 -2.87 11.11
C ILE A 3 9.12 -3.23 10.58
N MET A 4 8.81 -2.76 9.37
CA MET A 4 7.62 -3.17 8.64
C MET A 4 8.02 -4.13 7.52
N GLY A 5 7.39 -5.30 7.50
CA GLY A 5 7.47 -6.21 6.38
C GLY A 5 6.33 -5.94 5.41
N MET A 6 6.57 -6.19 4.12
CA MET A 6 5.57 -6.04 3.06
C MET A 6 5.74 -7.19 2.07
N ALA A 7 4.62 -7.66 1.51
CA ALA A 7 4.60 -8.56 0.37
C ALA A 7 3.37 -8.25 -0.48
N HIS A 8 3.57 -8.13 -1.79
CA HIS A 8 2.48 -7.89 -2.75
C HIS A 8 2.47 -8.89 -3.91
N ASP A 9 3.51 -9.71 -4.05
CA ASP A 9 3.58 -10.74 -5.09
C ASP A 9 2.73 -11.97 -4.75
N PHE A 10 2.12 -12.53 -5.79
CA PHE A 10 1.36 -13.77 -5.76
C PHE A 10 2.04 -14.83 -6.65
N PRO A 11 2.95 -15.66 -6.10
CA PRO A 11 3.62 -16.71 -6.88
C PRO A 11 2.63 -17.66 -7.55
N SER A 12 2.97 -18.22 -8.72
CA SER A 12 2.08 -19.11 -9.49
C SER A 12 1.56 -20.32 -8.68
N ARG A 13 2.36 -20.84 -7.74
CA ARG A 13 1.92 -21.90 -6.80
C ARG A 13 0.73 -21.50 -5.91
N MET A 14 0.53 -20.20 -5.71
CA MET A 14 -0.57 -19.61 -4.94
C MET A 14 -1.81 -19.40 -5.83
N THR A 15 -1.64 -18.75 -6.98
CA THR A 15 -2.74 -18.30 -7.85
C THR A 15 -3.15 -19.31 -8.91
N GLY A 16 -2.25 -20.21 -9.31
CA GLY A 16 -2.41 -21.06 -10.48
C GLY A 16 -2.17 -20.34 -11.82
N ILE A 17 -1.66 -19.09 -11.78
CA ILE A 17 -1.41 -18.26 -12.97
C ILE A 17 0.10 -18.19 -13.19
N GLU A 18 0.57 -18.60 -14.37
CA GLU A 18 2.00 -18.65 -14.68
C GLU A 18 2.52 -17.31 -15.18
N GLY A 19 3.73 -16.94 -14.74
CA GLY A 19 4.46 -15.78 -15.25
C GLY A 19 3.95 -14.40 -14.81
N ASP A 20 2.84 -14.33 -14.08
CA ASP A 20 2.27 -13.06 -13.61
C ASP A 20 2.08 -13.06 -12.09
N PRO A 21 2.95 -12.35 -11.34
CA PRO A 21 2.87 -12.28 -9.88
C PRO A 21 1.84 -11.27 -9.36
N GLN A 22 1.12 -10.54 -10.21
CA GLN A 22 0.10 -9.56 -9.81
C GLN A 22 -1.32 -9.98 -10.20
N ALA A 23 -1.43 -10.97 -11.08
CA ALA A 23 -2.69 -11.57 -11.46
C ALA A 23 -3.26 -12.46 -10.35
N VAL A 24 -4.57 -12.33 -10.11
CA VAL A 24 -5.33 -13.19 -9.17
C VAL A 24 -6.51 -13.85 -9.87
N PRO A 25 -6.97 -15.04 -9.44
CA PRO A 25 -8.18 -15.65 -9.99
C PRO A 25 -9.39 -14.73 -9.86
N TYR A 26 -10.33 -14.82 -10.80
CA TYR A 26 -11.62 -14.15 -10.69
C TYR A 26 -12.32 -14.53 -9.38
N ARG A 27 -12.89 -13.54 -8.70
CA ARG A 27 -13.57 -13.71 -7.42
C ARG A 27 -14.75 -14.68 -7.55
N ASN A 28 -14.61 -15.85 -6.94
CA ASN A 28 -15.67 -16.85 -6.84
C ASN A 28 -15.65 -17.47 -5.44
N THR A 29 -16.65 -17.15 -4.61
CA THR A 29 -16.69 -17.59 -3.21
C THR A 29 -17.36 -18.96 -3.02
N THR A 30 -17.59 -19.72 -4.10
CA THR A 30 -18.08 -21.10 -4.00
C THR A 30 -16.99 -21.98 -3.38
N GLU A 31 -17.38 -22.88 -2.49
CA GLU A 31 -16.46 -23.84 -1.86
C GLU A 31 -15.66 -24.61 -2.91
N GLY A 32 -14.34 -24.73 -2.70
CA GLY A 32 -13.43 -25.44 -3.59
C GLY A 32 -13.10 -24.72 -4.91
N SER A 33 -13.56 -23.48 -5.12
CA SER A 33 -13.14 -22.66 -6.26
C SER A 33 -11.64 -22.36 -6.20
N ASP A 34 -11.05 -22.01 -7.34
CA ASP A 34 -9.64 -21.64 -7.39
C ASP A 34 -9.35 -20.35 -6.62
N TYR A 35 -10.30 -19.43 -6.57
CA TYR A 35 -10.22 -18.23 -5.74
C TYR A 35 -10.19 -18.55 -4.24
N MET A 36 -11.03 -19.46 -3.75
CA MET A 36 -11.02 -19.86 -2.34
C MET A 36 -9.73 -20.62 -1.98
N LYS A 37 -9.24 -21.50 -2.86
CA LYS A 37 -7.94 -22.15 -2.69
C LYS A 37 -6.79 -21.13 -2.65
N PHE A 38 -6.86 -20.10 -3.49
CA PHE A 38 -5.89 -19.00 -3.51
C PHE A 38 -5.89 -18.26 -2.16
N LEU A 39 -7.05 -17.86 -1.63
CA LEU A 39 -7.14 -17.17 -0.34
C LEU A 39 -6.58 -17.98 0.83
N GLU A 40 -6.82 -19.29 0.86
CA GLU A 40 -6.23 -20.17 1.89
C GLU A 40 -4.70 -20.24 1.79
N LYS A 41 -4.15 -20.35 0.58
CA LYS A 41 -2.69 -20.31 0.37
C LYS A 41 -2.10 -18.94 0.71
N TYR A 42 -2.85 -17.87 0.45
CA TYR A 42 -2.46 -16.50 0.79
C TYR A 42 -2.36 -16.32 2.31
N LYS A 43 -3.39 -16.77 3.06
CA LYS A 43 -3.38 -16.81 4.53
C LYS A 43 -2.19 -17.60 5.08
N GLU A 44 -1.98 -18.83 4.61
CA GLU A 44 -0.87 -19.67 5.08
C GLU A 44 0.51 -19.07 4.75
N SER A 45 0.62 -18.29 3.66
CA SER A 45 1.84 -17.56 3.32
C SER A 45 2.12 -16.43 4.32
N TRP A 46 1.10 -15.62 4.66
CA TRP A 46 1.22 -14.58 5.69
C TRP A 46 1.56 -15.13 7.06
N LYS A 47 0.90 -16.22 7.47
CA LYS A 47 1.21 -16.95 8.69
C LYS A 47 2.65 -17.44 8.72
N THR A 48 3.12 -17.98 7.59
CA THR A 48 4.50 -18.43 7.47
C THR A 48 5.48 -17.27 7.63
N LEU A 49 5.24 -16.14 6.95
CA LEU A 49 6.08 -14.93 7.06
C LEU A 49 6.11 -14.40 8.50
N ALA A 50 4.94 -14.15 9.11
CA ALA A 50 4.83 -13.60 10.45
C ALA A 50 5.47 -14.50 11.52
N ARG A 51 5.30 -15.83 11.41
CA ARG A 51 5.94 -16.81 12.30
C ARG A 51 7.46 -16.88 12.12
N THR A 52 7.93 -16.81 10.87
CA THR A 52 9.36 -16.94 10.54
C THR A 52 10.14 -15.70 10.98
N PHE A 53 9.51 -14.52 10.93
CA PHE A 53 10.13 -13.25 11.29
C PHE A 53 9.41 -12.60 12.49
N PRO A 54 9.49 -13.19 13.70
CA PRO A 54 8.72 -12.73 14.85
C PRO A 54 9.09 -11.31 15.33
N ASN A 55 10.27 -10.81 14.93
CA ASN A 55 10.72 -9.45 15.21
C ASN A 55 10.06 -8.38 14.32
N ILE A 56 9.40 -8.79 13.22
CA ILE A 56 8.60 -7.89 12.39
C ILE A 56 7.20 -7.82 13.00
N THR A 57 6.88 -6.67 13.57
CA THR A 57 5.63 -6.43 14.29
C THR A 57 4.61 -5.65 13.48
N LEU A 58 4.94 -5.23 12.25
CA LEU A 58 4.07 -4.52 11.33
C LEU A 58 4.14 -5.22 9.96
N TRP A 59 2.99 -5.58 9.40
CA TRP A 59 2.90 -6.23 8.09
C TRP A 59 1.94 -5.49 7.16
N GLU A 60 2.46 -4.89 6.11
CA GLU A 60 1.69 -4.28 5.03
C GLU A 60 1.19 -5.34 4.05
N ILE A 61 -0.13 -5.48 4.00
CA ILE A 61 -0.81 -6.51 3.21
C ILE A 61 -1.07 -5.96 1.80
N GLY A 62 -0.16 -6.28 0.88
CA GLY A 62 -0.25 -5.88 -0.53
C GLY A 62 0.28 -4.48 -0.82
N ASN A 63 0.02 -4.00 -2.04
CA ASN A 63 0.51 -2.72 -2.54
C ASN A 63 -0.48 -2.15 -3.57
N GLU A 64 -0.70 -0.84 -3.57
CA GLU A 64 -1.42 -0.07 -4.60
C GLU A 64 -2.76 -0.66 -5.07
N PHE A 65 -3.51 -1.22 -4.12
CA PHE A 65 -4.74 -1.98 -4.33
C PHE A 65 -5.87 -1.25 -5.07
N ASN A 66 -5.76 0.04 -5.29
CA ASN A 66 -6.72 0.86 -6.03
C ASN A 66 -6.28 1.14 -7.48
N THR A 67 -5.11 0.66 -7.91
CA THR A 67 -4.61 0.84 -9.28
C THR A 67 -5.00 -0.34 -10.18
N ASN A 68 -4.96 -0.15 -11.50
CA ASN A 68 -5.27 -1.23 -12.46
C ASN A 68 -4.23 -2.36 -12.48
N ILE A 69 -3.03 -2.13 -11.96
CA ILE A 69 -1.92 -3.09 -11.98
C ILE A 69 -1.97 -3.99 -10.75
N PHE A 70 -2.51 -3.53 -9.63
CA PHE A 70 -2.41 -4.25 -8.35
C PHE A 70 -3.77 -4.39 -7.63
N PRO A 71 -4.28 -5.61 -7.39
CA PRO A 71 -4.12 -6.77 -8.28
C PRO A 71 -4.97 -6.62 -9.56
N HIS A 72 -4.76 -7.50 -10.53
CA HIS A 72 -5.47 -7.49 -11.81
C HIS A 72 -5.95 -8.90 -12.24
N PRO A 73 -6.89 -9.00 -13.21
CA PRO A 73 -7.39 -10.29 -13.67
C PRO A 73 -6.37 -11.04 -14.54
N PRO A 74 -6.49 -12.37 -14.71
CA PRO A 74 -5.52 -13.19 -15.44
C PRO A 74 -5.31 -12.81 -16.92
N ASP A 75 -6.27 -12.10 -17.50
CA ASP A 75 -6.30 -11.62 -18.88
C ASP A 75 -6.00 -10.11 -18.99
N PHE A 76 -5.37 -9.51 -17.97
CA PHE A 76 -4.82 -8.15 -18.07
C PHE A 76 -3.73 -8.08 -19.17
N PRO A 77 -3.66 -7.02 -19.99
CA PRO A 77 -4.43 -5.77 -19.94
C PRO A 77 -5.74 -5.77 -20.74
N ASP A 78 -6.14 -6.91 -21.34
CA ASP A 78 -7.37 -7.01 -22.16
C ASP A 78 -8.64 -6.81 -21.31
N SER A 79 -8.57 -7.13 -20.01
CA SER A 79 -9.60 -6.81 -19.03
C SER A 79 -9.05 -6.15 -17.77
N LYS A 80 -9.96 -5.56 -16.98
CA LYS A 80 -9.67 -4.90 -15.70
C LYS A 80 -10.83 -5.16 -14.76
N PHE A 81 -10.54 -5.37 -13.49
CA PHE A 81 -11.58 -5.35 -12.46
C PHE A 81 -12.20 -3.95 -12.38
N SER A 82 -13.52 -3.89 -12.24
CA SER A 82 -14.20 -2.68 -11.81
C SER A 82 -13.75 -2.27 -10.39
N ASN A 83 -13.98 -1.01 -10.00
CA ASN A 83 -13.64 -0.54 -8.66
C ASN A 83 -14.31 -1.38 -7.56
N GLN A 84 -15.56 -1.83 -7.78
CA GLN A 84 -16.28 -2.64 -6.81
C GLN A 84 -15.71 -4.07 -6.74
N GLU A 85 -15.45 -4.73 -7.86
CA GLU A 85 -14.84 -6.07 -7.87
C GLU A 85 -13.46 -6.03 -7.19
N LYS A 86 -12.69 -4.98 -7.45
CA LYS A 86 -11.38 -4.79 -6.81
C LYS A 86 -11.51 -4.60 -5.31
N ALA A 87 -12.41 -3.73 -4.85
CA ALA A 87 -12.67 -3.56 -3.42
C ALA A 87 -13.15 -4.86 -2.76
N ASP A 88 -13.94 -5.67 -3.48
CA ASP A 88 -14.39 -6.97 -3.00
C ASP A 88 -13.24 -7.97 -2.82
N ILE A 89 -12.30 -8.01 -3.77
CA ILE A 89 -11.10 -8.86 -3.72
C ILE A 89 -10.15 -8.36 -2.62
N VAL A 90 -9.88 -7.06 -2.57
CA VAL A 90 -8.98 -6.44 -1.60
C VAL A 90 -9.42 -6.70 -0.17
N ILE A 91 -10.72 -6.65 0.12
CA ILE A 91 -11.24 -6.97 1.45
C ILE A 91 -11.01 -8.44 1.81
N ASP A 92 -11.19 -9.35 0.86
CA ASP A 92 -10.91 -10.76 1.09
C ASP A 92 -9.40 -10.95 1.35
N LEU A 93 -8.52 -10.29 0.58
CA LEU A 93 -7.07 -10.31 0.81
C LEU A 93 -6.70 -9.76 2.19
N LEU A 94 -7.23 -8.60 2.58
CA LEU A 94 -6.97 -7.99 3.89
C LEU A 94 -7.41 -8.90 5.03
N TYR A 95 -8.59 -9.51 4.92
CA TYR A 95 -9.10 -10.43 5.94
C TYR A 95 -8.22 -11.68 6.08
N TYR A 96 -7.95 -12.38 4.97
CA TYR A 96 -7.15 -13.62 5.00
C TYR A 96 -5.68 -13.34 5.34
N GLY A 97 -5.13 -12.22 4.89
CA GLY A 97 -3.80 -11.77 5.26
C GLY A 97 -3.71 -11.42 6.75
N SER A 98 -4.70 -10.71 7.28
CA SER A 98 -4.77 -10.36 8.71
C SER A 98 -4.87 -11.60 9.59
N LEU A 99 -5.77 -12.53 9.26
CA LEU A 99 -5.86 -13.83 9.92
C LEU A 99 -4.54 -14.59 9.89
N GLY A 100 -3.88 -14.64 8.73
CA GLY A 100 -2.58 -15.30 8.58
C GLY A 100 -1.52 -14.68 9.49
N VAL A 101 -1.36 -13.36 9.47
CA VAL A 101 -0.42 -12.63 10.31
C VAL A 101 -0.69 -12.90 11.80
N GLN A 102 -1.95 -12.80 12.25
CA GLN A 102 -2.31 -13.02 13.65
C GLN A 102 -2.08 -14.47 14.10
N GLU A 103 -2.38 -15.46 13.25
CA GLU A 103 -2.08 -16.87 13.55
C GLU A 103 -0.57 -17.16 13.62
N GLY A 104 0.23 -16.45 12.83
CA GLY A 104 1.68 -16.61 12.79
C GLY A 104 2.41 -15.88 13.92
N ASN A 105 1.94 -14.68 14.27
CA ASN A 105 2.47 -13.85 15.34
C ASN A 105 1.35 -12.95 15.92
N PRO A 106 0.71 -13.35 17.03
CA PRO A 106 -0.38 -12.57 17.66
C PRO A 106 0.02 -11.19 18.19
N ASN A 107 1.33 -10.89 18.25
CA ASN A 107 1.83 -9.57 18.66
C ASN A 107 2.06 -8.62 17.48
N ALA A 108 1.96 -9.11 16.24
CA ALA A 108 2.11 -8.29 15.04
C ALA A 108 0.80 -7.56 14.71
N LYS A 109 0.91 -6.42 14.05
CA LYS A 109 -0.21 -5.65 13.52
C LYS A 109 -0.23 -5.66 12.00
N THR A 110 -1.43 -5.56 11.47
CA THR A 110 -1.67 -5.54 10.02
C THR A 110 -1.87 -4.11 9.55
N VAL A 111 -1.21 -3.78 8.46
CA VAL A 111 -1.22 -2.48 7.81
C VAL A 111 -1.94 -2.66 6.47
N LEU A 112 -2.86 -1.77 6.15
CA LEU A 112 -3.50 -1.70 4.83
C LEU A 112 -2.41 -1.63 3.75
N GLY A 113 -2.54 -2.33 2.63
CA GLY A 113 -1.63 -2.14 1.49
C GLY A 113 -1.71 -0.70 1.00
N GLY A 114 -0.57 -0.03 0.84
CA GLY A 114 -0.51 1.39 0.54
C GLY A 114 -1.31 1.76 -0.72
N LEU A 115 -2.41 2.49 -0.54
CA LEU A 115 -3.24 2.98 -1.64
C LEU A 115 -2.50 4.08 -2.39
N ALA A 116 -2.48 4.03 -3.73
CA ALA A 116 -1.75 4.97 -4.56
C ALA A 116 -2.60 6.13 -5.10
N PRO A 117 -2.01 7.28 -5.46
CA PRO A 117 -2.72 8.36 -6.13
C PRO A 117 -3.27 7.90 -7.50
N SER A 118 -4.57 7.60 -7.56
CA SER A 118 -5.22 7.16 -8.80
C SER A 118 -6.68 7.62 -8.85
N PRO A 119 -7.04 8.60 -9.72
CA PRO A 119 -6.17 9.36 -10.62
C PRO A 119 -5.34 10.46 -9.92
N SER A 120 -5.61 10.72 -8.63
CA SER A 120 -4.91 11.68 -7.77
C SER A 120 -4.97 11.20 -6.31
N ILE A 121 -4.37 11.93 -5.38
CA ILE A 121 -4.44 11.61 -3.93
C ILE A 121 -5.90 11.53 -3.47
N ASP A 122 -6.77 12.40 -3.98
CA ASP A 122 -8.21 12.37 -3.70
C ASP A 122 -8.88 11.02 -4.03
N GLY A 123 -8.41 10.32 -5.07
CA GLY A 123 -8.95 9.01 -5.46
C GLY A 123 -8.71 7.93 -4.42
N ILE A 124 -7.72 8.10 -3.54
CA ILE A 124 -7.48 7.21 -2.39
C ILE A 124 -8.66 7.27 -1.43
N ALA A 125 -9.19 8.47 -1.14
CA ALA A 125 -10.32 8.65 -0.23
C ALA A 125 -11.56 7.90 -0.73
N ASP A 126 -11.82 7.97 -2.04
CA ASP A 126 -12.99 7.32 -2.65
C ASP A 126 -12.88 5.78 -2.60
N PHE A 127 -11.69 5.23 -2.84
CA PHE A 127 -11.47 3.79 -2.73
C PHE A 127 -11.50 3.30 -1.28
N LEU A 128 -10.88 4.04 -0.36
CA LEU A 128 -10.91 3.73 1.08
C LEU A 128 -12.36 3.75 1.62
N GLU A 129 -13.17 4.72 1.17
CA GLU A 129 -14.59 4.76 1.54
C GLU A 129 -15.34 3.53 1.02
N THR A 130 -15.00 3.04 -0.17
CA THR A 130 -15.57 1.79 -0.72
C THR A 130 -15.18 0.58 0.14
N ILE A 131 -13.93 0.51 0.63
CA ILE A 131 -13.49 -0.53 1.57
C ILE A 131 -14.36 -0.51 2.83
N TYR A 132 -14.48 0.64 3.49
CA TYR A 132 -15.28 0.78 4.71
C TYR A 132 -16.77 0.44 4.48
N LYS A 133 -17.38 0.93 3.40
CA LYS A 133 -18.78 0.59 3.05
C LYS A 133 -18.97 -0.92 2.93
N ASN A 134 -18.05 -1.59 2.27
CA ASN A 134 -18.10 -3.04 2.09
C ASN A 134 -17.94 -3.80 3.41
N ILE A 135 -17.02 -3.38 4.30
CA ILE A 135 -16.86 -3.96 5.65
C ILE A 135 -18.16 -3.78 6.45
N LYS A 136 -18.72 -2.56 6.46
CA LYS A 136 -19.97 -2.25 7.19
C LYS A 136 -21.24 -2.85 6.55
N SER A 137 -21.16 -3.41 5.35
CA SER A 137 -22.33 -3.98 4.66
C SER A 137 -22.89 -5.26 5.32
N GLY A 138 -22.14 -5.90 6.22
CA GLY A 138 -22.52 -7.17 6.84
C GLY A 138 -22.44 -8.39 5.92
N ARG A 139 -21.92 -8.22 4.69
CA ARG A 139 -21.72 -9.30 3.70
C ARG A 139 -20.33 -9.93 3.74
N ARG A 140 -19.51 -9.52 4.71
CA ARG A 140 -18.13 -9.98 4.91
C ARG A 140 -18.05 -10.78 6.21
N PRO A 141 -16.98 -11.58 6.41
CA PRO A 141 -16.83 -12.37 7.63
C PRO A 141 -16.86 -11.53 8.92
N SER A 142 -16.42 -10.27 8.86
CA SER A 142 -16.50 -9.31 9.96
C SER A 142 -17.01 -7.93 9.54
N THR A 143 -17.55 -7.17 10.50
CA THR A 143 -17.91 -5.75 10.35
C THR A 143 -16.97 -4.81 11.12
N ASP A 144 -15.97 -5.38 11.80
CA ASP A 144 -14.91 -4.66 12.48
C ASP A 144 -13.75 -4.42 11.49
N PRO A 145 -13.39 -3.15 11.18
CA PRO A 145 -12.26 -2.85 10.33
C PRO A 145 -10.92 -3.42 10.82
N ASP A 146 -10.74 -3.61 12.13
CA ASP A 146 -9.49 -4.13 12.71
C ASP A 146 -9.22 -5.60 12.34
N ASP A 147 -10.26 -6.35 11.96
CA ASP A 147 -10.10 -7.71 11.42
C ASP A 147 -9.47 -7.72 10.02
N TYR A 148 -9.43 -6.56 9.33
CA TYR A 148 -8.87 -6.39 7.99
C TYR A 148 -7.54 -5.64 8.04
N PHE A 149 -7.48 -4.53 8.77
CA PHE A 149 -6.27 -3.73 8.97
C PHE A 149 -6.36 -2.90 10.25
N GLN A 150 -5.31 -2.93 11.04
CA GLN A 150 -5.22 -2.20 12.31
C GLN A 150 -4.53 -0.84 12.17
N ILE A 151 -3.93 -0.59 10.99
CA ILE A 151 -3.17 0.62 10.65
C ILE A 151 -3.52 0.96 9.21
N ALA A 152 -3.92 2.20 8.95
CA ALA A 152 -4.18 2.68 7.60
C ALA A 152 -2.88 3.06 6.89
N CYS A 153 -2.86 2.92 5.57
CA CYS A 153 -1.67 3.18 4.77
C CYS A 153 -2.01 3.70 3.38
N TRP A 154 -1.22 4.66 2.91
CA TRP A 154 -1.30 5.14 1.53
C TRP A 154 -0.02 5.85 1.11
N HIS A 155 0.13 6.01 -0.20
CA HIS A 155 1.27 6.64 -0.84
C HIS A 155 0.94 8.11 -1.13
N PRO A 156 1.69 9.08 -0.60
CA PRO A 156 1.34 10.49 -0.72
C PRO A 156 2.15 11.16 -1.85
N TYR A 157 2.43 10.41 -2.92
CA TYR A 157 3.30 10.88 -4.00
C TYR A 157 2.66 12.03 -4.78
N LEU A 158 3.48 13.04 -5.08
CA LEU A 158 3.26 13.98 -6.17
C LEU A 158 4.26 13.66 -7.27
N SER A 159 3.88 13.84 -8.54
CA SER A 159 4.78 13.54 -9.65
C SER A 159 5.98 14.49 -9.65
N ASN A 160 5.73 15.80 -9.88
CA ASN A 160 6.80 16.80 -10.00
C ASN A 160 6.54 18.09 -9.22
N ASP A 161 5.40 18.20 -8.55
CA ASP A 161 4.96 19.45 -7.94
C ASP A 161 5.53 19.63 -6.54
N GLU A 162 5.84 20.89 -6.21
CA GLU A 162 6.17 21.31 -4.85
C GLU A 162 4.95 21.03 -3.94
N PRO A 163 5.16 20.38 -2.78
CA PRO A 163 4.05 20.08 -1.87
C PRO A 163 3.59 21.37 -1.19
N ALA A 164 2.28 21.58 -1.17
CA ALA A 164 1.62 22.73 -0.58
C ALA A 164 0.33 22.29 0.14
N GLU A 165 -0.29 23.22 0.87
CA GLU A 165 -1.54 22.92 1.57
C GLU A 165 -2.65 22.44 0.63
N SER A 166 -2.75 23.02 -0.57
CA SER A 166 -3.85 22.75 -1.51
C SER A 166 -3.70 21.43 -2.26
N ASN A 167 -2.49 21.03 -2.66
CA ASN A 167 -2.25 19.85 -3.49
C ASN A 167 -1.78 18.63 -2.68
N TRP A 168 -1.31 18.83 -1.45
CA TRP A 168 -0.75 17.77 -0.62
C TRP A 168 -1.44 17.66 0.73
N VAL A 169 -1.60 18.73 1.49
CA VAL A 169 -2.24 18.63 2.83
C VAL A 169 -3.73 18.32 2.74
N THR A 170 -4.46 19.10 1.96
CA THR A 170 -5.93 19.02 1.87
C THR A 170 -6.39 17.63 1.40
N PRO A 171 -5.81 17.01 0.35
CA PRO A 171 -6.20 15.65 -0.07
C PRO A 171 -5.93 14.59 1.00
N GLN A 172 -4.85 14.73 1.78
CA GLN A 172 -4.50 13.79 2.85
C GLN A 172 -5.47 13.87 4.02
N LEU A 173 -5.89 15.09 4.39
CA LEU A 173 -6.95 15.30 5.38
C LEU A 173 -8.27 14.68 4.90
N ARG A 174 -8.62 14.80 3.62
CA ARG A 174 -9.82 14.17 3.07
C ARG A 174 -9.80 12.63 3.21
N ILE A 175 -8.64 11.99 3.01
CA ILE A 175 -8.50 10.53 3.25
C ILE A 175 -8.76 10.21 4.72
N HIS A 176 -8.17 10.99 5.64
CA HIS A 176 -8.37 10.79 7.08
C HIS A 176 -9.81 11.07 7.54
N GLU A 177 -10.48 12.07 6.98
CA GLU A 177 -11.92 12.33 7.21
C GLU A 177 -12.80 11.13 6.84
N VAL A 178 -12.42 10.33 5.83
CA VAL A 178 -13.11 9.06 5.55
C VAL A 178 -13.00 8.15 6.77
N MET A 179 -11.80 7.97 7.31
CA MET A 179 -11.58 7.13 8.50
C MET A 179 -12.43 7.61 9.69
N GLU A 180 -12.46 8.92 9.94
CA GLU A 180 -13.28 9.54 10.99
C GLU A 180 -14.77 9.20 10.83
N ARG A 181 -15.32 9.32 9.61
CA ARG A 181 -16.73 8.98 9.34
C ARG A 181 -17.10 7.53 9.67
N TYR A 182 -16.13 6.61 9.62
CA TYR A 182 -16.33 5.19 9.92
C TYR A 182 -15.87 4.77 11.33
N GLY A 183 -15.48 5.74 12.17
CA GLY A 183 -15.08 5.51 13.56
C GLY A 183 -13.59 5.18 13.76
N ASP A 184 -12.78 5.26 12.70
CA ASP A 184 -11.35 4.94 12.70
C ASP A 184 -10.47 6.20 12.72
N GLY A 185 -10.98 7.35 13.18
CA GLY A 185 -10.23 8.61 13.24
C GLY A 185 -8.95 8.54 14.08
N ASP A 186 -8.96 7.72 15.14
CA ASP A 186 -7.80 7.50 16.02
C ASP A 186 -6.87 6.38 15.54
N LYS A 187 -7.23 5.67 14.45
CA LYS A 187 -6.43 4.60 13.88
C LYS A 187 -5.11 5.19 13.34
N PRO A 188 -3.94 4.64 13.72
CA PRO A 188 -2.67 5.16 13.25
C PRO A 188 -2.54 5.01 11.73
N VAL A 189 -1.82 5.96 11.13
CA VAL A 189 -1.52 5.96 9.70
C VAL A 189 -0.02 5.87 9.46
N VAL A 190 0.34 5.20 8.37
CA VAL A 190 1.69 5.15 7.81
C VAL A 190 1.65 5.62 6.35
N PHE A 191 2.68 6.33 5.92
CA PHE A 191 3.01 6.46 4.49
C PHE A 191 4.10 5.44 4.19
N SER A 192 3.77 4.30 3.56
CA SER A 192 4.73 3.22 3.29
C SER A 192 5.73 3.53 2.20
N GLU A 193 5.46 4.62 1.47
CA GLU A 193 6.06 4.85 0.17
C GLU A 193 5.98 6.34 -0.11
N PHE A 194 7.08 7.07 0.13
CA PHE A 194 7.21 8.49 -0.14
C PHE A 194 8.56 8.85 -0.77
N GLY A 195 8.53 9.82 -1.68
CA GLY A 195 9.72 10.40 -2.30
C GLY A 195 9.40 11.12 -3.61
N TYR A 196 10.43 11.77 -4.16
CA TYR A 196 10.41 12.40 -5.48
C TYR A 196 11.54 11.82 -6.33
N SER A 197 11.29 11.67 -7.62
CA SER A 197 12.34 11.33 -8.58
C SER A 197 13.08 12.59 -9.00
N ASP A 198 14.41 12.53 -9.01
CA ASP A 198 15.27 13.57 -9.59
C ASP A 198 15.43 13.45 -11.12
N GLN A 199 14.61 12.64 -11.80
CA GLN A 199 14.61 12.59 -13.27
C GLN A 199 14.09 13.86 -13.92
N ASN A 200 12.98 14.38 -13.40
CA ASN A 200 12.23 15.48 -13.99
C ASN A 200 12.30 16.74 -13.11
N ILE A 201 12.93 16.64 -11.94
CA ILE A 201 13.08 17.71 -10.97
C ILE A 201 14.57 17.77 -10.60
N PRO A 202 15.20 18.97 -10.54
CA PRO A 202 16.57 19.10 -10.06
C PRO A 202 16.76 18.49 -8.65
N CYS A 203 17.91 17.86 -8.38
CA CYS A 203 18.19 17.21 -7.09
C CYS A 203 18.03 18.17 -5.89
N GLU A 204 18.35 19.44 -6.08
CA GLU A 204 18.19 20.49 -5.07
C GLU A 204 16.71 20.75 -4.75
N ASN A 205 15.85 20.73 -5.77
CA ASN A 205 14.41 20.88 -5.60
C ASN A 205 13.80 19.65 -4.93
N VAL A 206 14.28 18.44 -5.22
CA VAL A 206 13.87 17.23 -4.47
C VAL A 206 14.11 17.44 -2.97
N SER A 207 15.31 17.88 -2.58
CA SER A 207 15.63 18.13 -1.16
C SER A 207 14.71 19.19 -0.54
N LYS A 208 14.47 20.29 -1.25
CA LYS A 208 13.53 21.34 -0.83
C LYS A 208 12.12 20.77 -0.62
N TYR A 209 11.60 20.02 -1.58
CA TYR A 209 10.24 19.48 -1.55
C TYR A 209 10.05 18.51 -0.40
N LEU A 210 11.05 17.67 -0.11
CA LEU A 210 11.02 16.75 1.02
C LEU A 210 10.99 17.47 2.36
N LEU A 211 11.83 18.50 2.53
CA LEU A 211 11.82 19.30 3.76
C LEU A 211 10.43 19.90 4.01
N MET A 212 9.83 20.45 2.95
CA MET A 212 8.50 21.03 3.01
C MET A 212 7.43 19.98 3.33
N ALA A 213 7.45 18.81 2.68
CA ALA A 213 6.51 17.74 2.98
C ALA A 213 6.62 17.25 4.43
N PHE A 214 7.84 17.10 4.98
CA PHE A 214 8.02 16.74 6.39
C PHE A 214 7.52 17.82 7.35
N GLN A 215 7.73 19.10 7.04
CA GLN A 215 7.21 20.21 7.83
C GLN A 215 5.67 20.23 7.81
N LEU A 216 5.08 20.17 6.62
CA LEU A 216 3.62 20.11 6.43
C LEU A 216 3.01 18.91 7.16
N ALA A 217 3.64 17.72 7.05
CA ALA A 217 3.16 16.53 7.73
C ALA A 217 3.17 16.67 9.25
N ARG A 218 4.28 17.19 9.80
CA ARG A 218 4.42 17.41 11.24
C ARG A 218 3.39 18.42 11.77
N GLU A 219 3.06 19.44 10.97
CA GLU A 219 2.14 20.51 11.37
C GLU A 219 0.67 20.12 11.21
N ASN A 220 0.34 19.26 10.24
CA ASN A 220 -1.05 19.00 9.86
C ASN A 220 -1.55 17.58 10.16
N PHE A 221 -0.67 16.59 10.36
CA PHE A 221 -1.07 15.17 10.47
C PHE A 221 -0.71 14.57 11.84
N PRO A 222 -1.42 14.93 12.93
CA PRO A 222 -1.13 14.37 14.27
C PRO A 222 -1.34 12.85 14.36
N TRP A 223 -2.11 12.28 13.42
CA TRP A 223 -2.39 10.85 13.28
C TRP A 223 -1.27 10.05 12.58
N LEU A 224 -0.36 10.73 11.86
CA LEU A 224 0.70 10.08 11.08
C LEU A 224 1.82 9.59 11.99
N LYS A 225 2.13 8.29 11.91
CA LYS A 225 3.18 7.66 12.75
C LYS A 225 4.53 7.60 12.08
N THR A 226 4.55 7.24 10.80
CA THR A 226 5.80 6.99 10.07
C THR A 226 5.63 7.35 8.61
N ILE A 227 6.69 7.91 8.04
CA ILE A 227 6.89 8.04 6.60
C ILE A 227 8.07 7.15 6.24
N TYR A 228 7.85 6.19 5.34
CA TYR A 228 8.87 5.34 4.78
C TYR A 228 9.31 5.91 3.43
N TRP A 229 10.62 6.02 3.29
CA TRP A 229 11.21 6.44 2.04
C TRP A 229 11.19 5.30 1.03
N PHE A 230 10.72 5.56 -0.20
CA PHE A 230 10.54 4.51 -1.21
C PHE A 230 11.83 3.73 -1.50
N ARG A 231 12.99 4.42 -1.58
CA ARG A 231 14.25 3.78 -1.95
C ARG A 231 15.49 4.33 -1.30
N LEU A 232 16.24 3.46 -0.63
CA LEU A 232 17.56 3.84 -0.14
C LEU A 232 18.55 4.09 -1.29
N ILE A 233 18.59 3.22 -2.29
CA ILE A 233 19.59 3.23 -3.38
C ILE A 233 18.88 3.31 -4.73
N ASP A 234 19.41 4.13 -5.64
CA ASP A 234 18.95 4.15 -7.02
C ASP A 234 19.21 2.80 -7.71
N PRO A 235 18.21 2.24 -8.41
CA PRO A 235 18.38 1.02 -9.18
C PRO A 235 19.24 1.25 -10.44
N ALA A 236 19.77 0.15 -10.97
CA ALA A 236 20.41 0.18 -12.28
C ALA A 236 19.39 0.51 -13.39
N PRO A 237 19.74 1.32 -14.41
CA PRO A 237 18.81 1.69 -15.48
C PRO A 237 18.17 0.49 -16.19
N MET A 238 18.88 -0.65 -16.30
CA MET A 238 18.35 -1.88 -16.91
C MET A 238 17.30 -2.60 -16.05
N THR A 239 17.12 -2.20 -14.79
CA THR A 239 16.16 -2.77 -13.84
C THR A 239 14.96 -1.87 -13.60
N THR A 240 14.84 -0.79 -14.39
CA THR A 240 13.78 0.21 -14.26
C THR A 240 12.90 0.27 -15.49
N GLY A 241 11.62 0.60 -15.30
CA GLY A 241 10.64 0.82 -16.36
C GLY A 241 9.80 2.07 -16.05
N GLU A 242 8.79 2.38 -16.86
CA GLU A 242 7.96 3.58 -16.68
C GLU A 242 7.24 3.62 -15.32
N VAL A 243 6.77 2.47 -14.85
CA VAL A 243 6.11 2.31 -13.54
C VAL A 243 7.14 2.37 -12.39
N ASN A 244 8.42 2.22 -12.70
CA ASN A 244 9.48 2.10 -11.71
C ASN A 244 10.74 2.88 -12.08
N SER A 245 10.56 4.18 -12.26
CA SER A 245 11.59 5.12 -12.70
C SER A 245 12.78 5.22 -11.72
N PRO A 246 14.03 5.36 -12.20
CA PRO A 246 15.15 5.72 -11.33
C PRO A 246 14.95 7.11 -10.70
N GLY A 247 15.81 7.46 -9.75
CA GLY A 247 15.90 8.81 -9.20
C GLY A 247 15.30 9.00 -7.82
N TYR A 248 14.54 8.01 -7.32
CA TYR A 248 13.98 8.01 -5.97
C TYR A 248 14.98 7.61 -4.88
N GLY A 249 16.19 7.14 -5.22
CA GLY A 249 17.21 6.74 -4.26
C GLY A 249 17.76 7.92 -3.44
N LEU A 250 18.01 7.72 -2.14
CA LEU A 250 18.84 8.64 -1.34
C LEU A 250 20.34 8.50 -1.64
N ILE A 251 20.73 7.34 -2.18
CA ILE A 251 22.10 6.99 -2.56
C ILE A 251 22.12 6.68 -4.05
N ARG A 252 23.09 7.23 -4.78
CA ARG A 252 23.35 6.91 -6.19
C ARG A 252 24.00 5.53 -6.31
N MET A 253 23.98 4.95 -7.51
CA MET A 253 24.66 3.66 -7.77
C MET A 253 26.17 3.68 -7.49
N ASP A 254 26.82 4.85 -7.50
CA ASP A 254 28.24 5.00 -7.16
C ASP A 254 28.48 5.18 -5.64
N TRP A 255 27.49 4.84 -4.81
CA TRP A 255 27.50 4.92 -3.35
C TRP A 255 27.64 6.33 -2.78
N LYS A 256 27.40 7.37 -3.58
CA LYS A 256 27.36 8.75 -3.10
C LYS A 256 25.95 9.12 -2.66
N TRP A 257 25.87 9.74 -1.50
CA TRP A 257 24.65 10.35 -0.99
C TRP A 257 24.18 11.47 -1.91
N LYS A 258 22.87 11.51 -2.19
CA LYS A 258 22.21 12.64 -2.83
C LYS A 258 21.96 13.76 -1.82
N PRO A 259 21.78 15.01 -2.26
CA PRO A 259 21.38 16.11 -1.39
C PRO A 259 20.15 15.78 -0.52
N ALA A 260 19.18 15.04 -1.08
CA ALA A 260 17.96 14.62 -0.40
C ALA A 260 18.23 13.82 0.90
N ALA A 261 19.34 13.10 1.01
CA ALA A 261 19.70 12.29 2.18
C ALA A 261 20.08 13.11 3.42
N HIS A 262 20.30 14.41 3.26
CA HIS A 262 20.72 15.32 4.32
C HIS A 262 19.61 16.32 4.72
N THR A 263 18.39 16.07 4.25
CA THR A 263 17.22 16.93 4.46
C THR A 263 16.56 16.66 5.80
#